data_AF-A0A1B6GHV9-F1
#
_entry.id   AF-A0A1B6GHV9-F1
#
_cell.length_a   1.000
_cell.length_b   1.000
_cell.length_c   1.000
_cell.angle_alpha   90.00
_cell.angle_beta   90.00
_cell.angle_gamma   90.00
#
_symmetry.space_group_name_H-M   'P 1'
#
loop_
_entity.id
_entity.type
_entity.pdbx_description
1 polymer ?
#
loop_
_entity_poly.entity_id
_entity_poly.type
_entity_poly.pdbx_seq_one_letter_code
_entity_poly.pdbx_strand_id
1 'polypeptide(L)'
;ACLNEYRFSCRSVEYNYVTLQCHLSDSDRRTTGQYVQFVDAQGVDYFENLCLKGNQACKGNRVYQIPRIGVADDKVAQYASLHYYIDKELQVKTESACRLACEIENEFLCRSFLFKGPPIGTSYNCQLFHLDHKTLPDGPSTYLNAERPLIDDGQRVGTYYENYCEKSSQANEQLPVVFETTDDNNISNLTRTDINCDKTGTCYDVSVNCKDTRIAVQVRTNKPF
;
A
#
# COMPACT_ATOMS: atom_id res chain seq x y z
N ALA A 1 7.51 7.69 14.70
CA ALA A 1 6.61 7.18 15.75
C ALA A 1 5.82 5.96 15.24
N CYS A 2 4.93 6.10 14.25
CA CYS A 2 4.10 4.99 13.74
C CYS A 2 4.89 3.76 13.25
N LEU A 3 5.94 3.99 12.44
CA LEU A 3 6.78 2.89 11.91
C LEU A 3 7.59 2.16 12.99
N ASN A 4 7.71 2.73 14.18
CA ASN A 4 8.44 2.15 15.32
C ASN A 4 7.49 1.65 16.43
N GLU A 5 6.17 1.73 16.23
CA GLU A 5 5.20 1.24 17.21
C GLU A 5 5.10 -0.27 17.12
N TYR A 6 5.26 -0.94 18.26
CA TYR A 6 5.32 -2.40 18.36
C TYR A 6 4.15 -2.98 19.15
N ARG A 7 3.40 -2.15 19.90
CA ARG A 7 2.25 -2.60 20.69
C ARG A 7 1.04 -2.92 19.83
N PHE A 8 0.93 -2.30 18.66
CA PHE A 8 -0.10 -2.55 17.66
C PHE A 8 0.42 -2.20 16.27
N SER A 9 -0.22 -2.74 15.22
CA SER A 9 0.07 -2.30 13.84
C SER A 9 -0.46 -0.88 13.64
N CYS A 10 0.40 0.12 13.75
CA CYS A 10 0.03 1.50 13.52
C CYS A 10 -0.34 1.72 12.04
N ARG A 11 -1.61 2.11 11.81
CA ARG A 11 -2.19 2.35 10.49
C ARG A 11 -2.28 3.83 10.15
N SER A 12 -2.41 4.69 11.16
CA SER A 12 -2.47 6.13 10.92
C SER A 12 -1.94 6.94 12.11
N VAL A 13 -1.68 8.21 11.84
CA VAL A 13 -1.24 9.19 12.80
C VAL A 13 -2.01 10.48 12.61
N GLU A 14 -2.41 11.09 13.71
CA GLU A 14 -2.88 12.47 13.76
C GLU A 14 -1.84 13.33 14.47
N TYR A 15 -1.50 14.48 13.89
CA TYR A 15 -0.59 15.44 14.50
C TYR A 15 -1.27 16.80 14.67
N ASN A 16 -1.41 17.24 15.92
CA ASN A 16 -2.00 18.53 16.26
C ASN A 16 -0.91 19.59 16.42
N TYR A 17 -0.92 20.61 15.57
CA TYR A 17 0.08 21.69 15.55
C TYR A 17 -0.06 22.68 16.71
N VAL A 18 -1.23 22.73 17.38
CA VAL A 18 -1.49 23.62 18.51
C VAL A 18 -0.97 23.00 19.81
N THR A 19 -1.32 21.74 20.07
CA THR A 19 -0.91 21.03 21.30
C THR A 19 0.43 20.31 21.15
N LEU A 20 0.95 20.22 19.93
CA LEU A 20 2.12 19.42 19.56
C LEU A 20 1.97 17.93 19.90
N GLN A 21 0.73 17.45 20.01
CA GLN A 21 0.42 16.05 20.31
C GLN A 21 0.37 15.20 19.05
N CYS A 22 0.91 13.99 19.16
CA CYS A 22 0.90 12.97 18.12
C CYS A 22 0.08 11.78 18.63
N HIS A 23 -1.01 11.46 17.93
CA HIS A 23 -1.89 10.35 18.26
C HIS A 23 -1.73 9.23 17.23
N LEU A 24 -1.30 8.06 17.67
CA LEU A 24 -1.10 6.89 16.81
C LEU A 24 -2.34 6.01 16.89
N SER A 25 -2.77 5.47 15.74
CA SER A 25 -3.99 4.66 15.65
C SER A 25 -3.75 3.35 14.91
N ASP A 26 -4.40 2.29 15.37
CA ASP A 26 -4.45 0.98 14.72
C ASP A 26 -5.56 0.91 13.65
N SER A 27 -6.15 2.06 13.34
CA SER A 27 -7.29 2.24 12.45
C SER A 27 -6.98 3.31 11.39
N ASP A 28 -7.57 3.18 10.22
CA ASP A 28 -7.44 4.08 9.06
C ASP A 28 -8.77 4.16 8.30
N ARG A 29 -8.80 4.88 7.16
CA ARG A 29 -10.03 5.03 6.35
C ARG A 29 -10.58 3.70 5.83
N ARG A 30 -9.79 2.63 5.83
CA ARG A 30 -10.13 1.30 5.31
C ARG A 30 -10.46 0.31 6.42
N THR A 31 -10.36 0.72 7.68
CA THR A 31 -10.66 -0.13 8.83
C THR A 31 -12.16 -0.42 8.88
N THR A 32 -12.50 -1.70 8.97
CA THR A 32 -13.88 -2.19 9.06
C THR A 32 -14.16 -2.75 10.46
N GLY A 33 -15.43 -2.71 10.88
CA GLY A 33 -15.85 -3.26 12.18
C GLY A 33 -15.72 -2.32 13.37
N GLN A 34 -15.08 -1.16 13.19
CA GLN A 34 -15.02 -0.08 14.17
C GLN A 34 -15.67 1.17 13.60
N TYR A 35 -16.41 1.92 14.42
CA TYR A 35 -16.91 3.23 14.02
C TYR A 35 -15.77 4.24 14.14
N VAL A 36 -15.17 4.58 12.99
CA VAL A 36 -14.13 5.61 12.87
C VAL A 36 -14.72 6.74 12.05
N GLN A 37 -14.91 7.90 12.69
CA GLN A 37 -15.43 9.09 12.03
C GLN A 37 -14.28 10.03 11.71
N PHE A 38 -14.05 10.27 10.42
CA PHE A 38 -13.09 11.27 9.95
C PHE A 38 -13.82 12.61 9.87
N VAL A 39 -13.28 13.59 10.59
CA VAL A 39 -13.79 14.97 10.60
C VAL A 39 -12.63 15.91 10.31
N ASP A 40 -12.90 16.96 9.56
CA ASP A 40 -11.92 18.01 9.38
C ASP A 40 -11.68 18.73 10.69
N ALA A 41 -10.41 18.85 11.07
CA ALA A 41 -9.98 19.52 12.28
C ALA A 41 -8.89 20.53 11.93
N GLN A 42 -9.12 21.80 12.28
CA GLN A 42 -8.17 22.86 11.98
C GLN A 42 -6.87 22.66 12.75
N GLY A 43 -5.74 22.73 12.05
CA GLY A 43 -4.42 22.55 12.67
C GLY A 43 -4.13 21.10 13.09
N VAL A 44 -4.82 20.12 12.50
CA VAL A 44 -4.53 18.69 12.66
C VAL A 44 -4.28 18.08 11.30
N ASP A 45 -3.12 17.44 11.15
CA ASP A 45 -2.81 16.65 9.96
C ASP A 45 -3.02 15.17 10.22
N TYR A 46 -3.59 14.48 9.23
CA TYR A 46 -3.82 13.04 9.24
C TYR A 46 -2.91 12.34 8.22
N PHE A 47 -2.21 11.30 8.67
CA PHE A 47 -1.29 10.51 7.85
C PHE A 47 -1.66 9.03 7.92
N GLU A 48 -1.70 8.35 6.76
CA GLU A 48 -1.84 6.89 6.69
C GLU A 48 -0.48 6.22 6.52
N ASN A 49 -0.31 5.04 7.14
CA ASN A 49 0.89 4.24 7.01
C ASN A 49 0.85 3.45 5.69
N LEU A 50 1.56 3.95 4.69
CA LEU A 50 1.73 3.26 3.40
C LEU A 50 2.81 2.17 3.42
N CYS A 51 3.57 2.06 4.51
CA CYS A 51 4.62 1.05 4.68
C CYS A 51 4.10 -0.27 5.28
N LEU A 52 2.78 -0.41 5.44
CA LEU A 52 2.16 -1.67 5.88
C LEU A 52 2.38 -2.77 4.84
N LYS A 53 2.69 -3.98 5.31
CA LYS A 53 2.72 -5.17 4.46
C LYS A 53 1.29 -5.60 4.09
N GLY A 54 1.12 -6.36 3.00
CA GLY A 54 -0.18 -6.81 2.53
C GLY A 54 -1.03 -7.55 3.60
N ASN A 55 -0.39 -8.37 4.45
CA ASN A 55 -1.04 -9.05 5.57
C ASN A 55 -1.39 -8.14 6.76
N GLN A 56 -0.76 -6.97 6.84
CA GLN A 56 -1.06 -5.95 7.84
C GLN A 56 -2.07 -4.93 7.32
N ALA A 57 -2.42 -4.95 6.04
CA ALA A 57 -3.32 -3.96 5.44
C ALA A 57 -4.78 -4.08 5.91
N CYS A 58 -5.19 -5.22 6.44
CA CYS A 58 -6.50 -5.46 7.04
C CYS A 58 -6.35 -6.10 8.42
N LYS A 59 -7.32 -5.85 9.33
CA LYS A 59 -7.44 -6.63 10.58
C LYS A 59 -8.00 -8.03 10.30
N GLY A 60 -8.91 -8.14 9.33
CA GLY A 60 -9.44 -9.40 8.81
C GLY A 60 -8.84 -9.76 7.44
N ASN A 61 -9.57 -10.56 6.66
CA ASN A 61 -9.15 -10.94 5.32
C ASN A 61 -9.14 -9.74 4.36
N ARG A 62 -8.06 -9.65 3.58
CA ARG A 62 -7.96 -8.73 2.44
C ARG A 62 -8.45 -9.45 1.19
N VAL A 63 -9.57 -9.00 0.63
CA VAL A 63 -10.15 -9.54 -0.60
C VAL A 63 -10.20 -8.45 -1.67
N TYR A 64 -10.18 -8.83 -2.95
CA TYR A 64 -10.34 -7.89 -4.05
C TYR A 64 -11.72 -8.03 -4.69
N GLN A 65 -12.39 -6.91 -4.89
CA GLN A 65 -13.73 -6.87 -5.49
C GLN A 65 -13.93 -5.60 -6.30
N ILE A 66 -14.94 -5.61 -7.17
CA ILE A 66 -15.40 -4.40 -7.87
C ILE A 66 -16.00 -3.43 -6.82
N PRO A 67 -15.58 -2.15 -6.80
CA PRO A 67 -16.03 -1.20 -5.78
C PRO A 67 -17.51 -0.85 -5.93
N ARG A 68 -18.29 -1.07 -4.86
CA ARG A 68 -19.73 -0.74 -4.81
C ARG A 68 -19.97 0.65 -4.25
N ILE A 69 -19.57 1.67 -5.00
CA ILE A 69 -19.52 3.07 -4.54
C ILE A 69 -20.58 3.98 -5.18
N GLY A 70 -21.58 3.39 -5.85
CA GLY A 70 -22.68 4.14 -6.50
C GLY A 70 -22.30 4.80 -7.83
N VAL A 71 -21.16 4.40 -8.41
CA VAL A 71 -20.70 4.82 -9.74
C VAL A 71 -20.59 3.58 -10.62
N ALA A 72 -20.89 3.71 -11.91
CA ALA A 72 -20.78 2.62 -12.86
C ALA A 72 -19.33 2.10 -12.98
N ASP A 73 -19.17 0.78 -13.00
CA ASP A 73 -17.86 0.10 -12.97
C ASP A 73 -16.93 0.55 -14.12
N ASP A 74 -17.49 0.80 -15.30
CA ASP A 74 -16.77 1.26 -16.49
C ASP A 74 -16.20 2.68 -16.30
N LYS A 75 -16.93 3.57 -15.62
CA LYS A 75 -16.44 4.91 -15.27
C LYS A 75 -15.30 4.85 -14.28
N VAL A 76 -15.39 3.97 -13.27
CA VAL A 76 -14.32 3.80 -12.29
C VAL A 76 -13.07 3.24 -12.96
N ALA A 77 -13.21 2.21 -13.78
CA ALA A 77 -12.10 1.62 -14.53
C ALA A 77 -11.47 2.60 -15.53
N GLN A 78 -12.29 3.37 -16.26
CA GLN A 78 -11.81 4.42 -17.15
C GLN A 78 -11.05 5.51 -16.38
N TYR A 79 -11.59 5.96 -15.25
CA TYR A 79 -10.94 6.95 -14.41
C TYR A 79 -9.57 6.45 -13.94
N ALA A 80 -9.51 5.25 -13.37
CA ALA A 80 -8.28 4.65 -12.88
C ALA A 80 -7.24 4.53 -14.01
N SER A 81 -7.64 4.05 -15.20
CA SER A 81 -6.74 3.91 -16.34
C SER A 81 -6.14 5.24 -16.82
N LEU A 82 -6.81 6.36 -16.60
CA LEU A 82 -6.40 7.68 -17.12
C LEU A 82 -5.72 8.56 -16.07
N HIS A 83 -6.14 8.44 -14.80
CA HIS A 83 -5.78 9.39 -13.75
C HIS A 83 -4.92 8.78 -12.64
N TYR A 84 -4.89 7.45 -12.50
CA TYR A 84 -4.03 6.84 -11.49
C TYR A 84 -2.61 6.73 -12.02
N TYR A 85 -1.64 7.04 -11.17
CA TYR A 85 -0.26 6.69 -11.43
C TYR A 85 -0.11 5.17 -11.34
N ILE A 86 0.32 4.54 -12.44
CA ILE A 86 0.55 3.09 -12.49
C ILE A 86 1.84 2.78 -11.74
N ASP A 87 1.75 2.09 -10.60
CA ASP A 87 2.92 1.68 -9.83
C ASP A 87 3.66 0.53 -10.51
N LYS A 88 2.90 -0.40 -11.08
CA LYS A 88 3.44 -1.58 -11.76
C LYS A 88 2.50 -2.05 -12.86
N GLU A 89 3.08 -2.47 -13.96
CA GLU A 89 2.35 -2.98 -15.11
C GLU A 89 2.95 -4.32 -15.56
N LEU A 90 2.09 -5.29 -15.87
CA LEU A 90 2.48 -6.65 -16.21
C LEU A 90 1.54 -7.28 -17.25
N GLN A 91 2.06 -8.31 -17.93
CA GLN A 91 1.32 -9.09 -18.91
C GLN A 91 0.81 -10.38 -18.25
N VAL A 92 -0.50 -10.55 -18.16
CA VAL A 92 -1.14 -11.70 -17.50
C VAL A 92 -2.30 -12.25 -18.32
N LYS A 93 -2.54 -13.56 -18.26
CA LYS A 93 -3.60 -14.19 -19.09
C LYS A 93 -5.01 -14.02 -18.52
N THR A 94 -5.12 -13.94 -17.20
CA THR A 94 -6.40 -13.97 -16.48
C THR A 94 -6.47 -12.87 -15.42
N GLU A 95 -7.68 -12.48 -15.05
CA GLU A 95 -7.95 -11.57 -13.93
C GLU A 95 -7.36 -12.13 -12.63
N SER A 96 -7.54 -13.42 -12.36
CA SER A 96 -6.98 -14.08 -11.18
C SER A 96 -5.47 -13.96 -11.05
N ALA A 97 -4.73 -13.94 -12.16
CA ALA A 97 -3.29 -13.73 -12.17
C ALA A 97 -2.92 -12.26 -11.87
N CYS A 98 -3.72 -11.30 -12.36
CA CYS A 98 -3.56 -9.88 -12.03
C CYS A 98 -3.83 -9.63 -10.53
N ARG A 99 -4.90 -10.23 -10.01
CA ARG A 99 -5.25 -10.20 -8.59
C ARG A 99 -4.13 -10.76 -7.72
N LEU A 100 -3.63 -11.95 -8.06
CA LEU A 100 -2.53 -12.58 -7.32
C LEU A 100 -1.28 -11.69 -7.32
N ALA A 101 -0.96 -11.04 -8.44
CA ALA A 101 0.16 -10.10 -8.51
C ALA A 101 0.00 -8.93 -7.53
N CYS A 102 -1.20 -8.37 -7.39
CA CYS A 102 -1.50 -7.34 -6.39
C CYS A 102 -1.51 -7.89 -4.96
N GLU A 103 -1.91 -9.15 -4.76
CA GLU A 103 -1.94 -9.79 -3.43
C GLU A 103 -0.55 -9.99 -2.84
N ILE A 104 0.41 -10.41 -3.68
CA ILE A 104 1.78 -10.73 -3.26
C ILE A 104 2.75 -9.56 -3.37
N GLU A 105 2.30 -8.42 -3.91
CA GLU A 105 3.11 -7.22 -4.07
C GLU A 105 3.65 -6.72 -2.71
N ASN A 106 4.93 -6.38 -2.69
CA ASN A 106 5.66 -6.03 -1.48
C ASN A 106 6.56 -4.79 -1.64
N GLU A 107 6.73 -4.26 -2.85
CA GLU A 107 7.42 -3.00 -3.10
C GLU A 107 6.56 -1.81 -2.69
N PHE A 108 5.24 -1.97 -2.76
CA PHE A 108 4.24 -1.03 -2.27
C PHE A 108 3.01 -1.78 -1.78
N LEU A 109 2.19 -1.10 -0.98
CA LEU A 109 0.90 -1.64 -0.59
C LEU A 109 -0.08 -1.56 -1.77
N CYS A 110 -0.16 -2.62 -2.58
CA CYS A 110 -1.15 -2.69 -3.66
C CYS A 110 -2.56 -2.65 -3.05
N ARG A 111 -3.34 -1.64 -3.45
CA ARG A 111 -4.71 -1.38 -3.00
C ARG A 111 -5.73 -1.67 -4.08
N SER A 112 -5.36 -1.50 -5.34
CA SER A 112 -6.25 -1.80 -6.45
C SER A 112 -5.50 -2.26 -7.69
N PHE A 113 -6.23 -2.85 -8.62
CA PHE A 113 -5.70 -3.23 -9.92
C PHE A 113 -6.75 -3.07 -11.02
N LEU A 114 -6.27 -2.88 -12.25
CA LEU A 114 -7.08 -2.83 -13.47
C LEU A 114 -6.65 -3.96 -14.40
N PHE A 115 -7.62 -4.80 -14.79
CA PHE A 115 -7.41 -5.87 -15.77
C PHE A 115 -8.12 -5.54 -17.09
N LYS A 116 -7.35 -5.26 -18.16
CA LYS A 116 -7.83 -4.85 -19.49
C LYS A 116 -8.29 -6.02 -20.39
N GLY A 117 -8.48 -7.22 -19.81
CA GLY A 117 -8.74 -8.46 -20.55
C GLY A 117 -7.46 -9.13 -21.05
N PRO A 118 -7.54 -10.32 -21.69
CA PRO A 118 -6.36 -11.07 -22.14
C PRO A 118 -5.44 -10.24 -23.06
N PRO A 119 -4.11 -10.41 -22.99
CA PRO A 119 -3.17 -9.55 -23.70
C PRO A 119 -3.25 -9.81 -25.21
N ILE A 120 -3.09 -8.74 -25.99
CA ILE A 120 -3.02 -8.80 -27.45
C ILE A 120 -1.55 -8.61 -27.83
N GLY A 121 -0.90 -9.66 -28.32
CA GLY A 121 0.54 -9.64 -28.58
C GLY A 121 1.34 -9.44 -27.30
N THR A 122 2.18 -8.41 -27.26
CA THR A 122 3.03 -8.04 -26.12
C THR A 122 2.45 -6.89 -25.29
N SER A 123 1.16 -6.55 -25.49
CA SER A 123 0.51 -5.48 -24.72
C SER A 123 0.41 -5.86 -23.26
N TYR A 124 0.84 -4.97 -22.37
CA TYR A 124 0.48 -5.07 -20.97
C TYR A 124 -1.02 -4.85 -20.76
N ASN A 125 -1.56 -5.54 -19.77
CA ASN A 125 -3.01 -5.64 -19.58
C ASN A 125 -3.42 -5.75 -18.11
N CYS A 126 -2.47 -5.70 -17.19
CA CYS A 126 -2.69 -5.68 -15.76
C CYS A 126 -1.88 -4.54 -15.16
N GLN A 127 -2.59 -3.61 -14.53
CA GLN A 127 -2.01 -2.40 -13.93
C GLN A 127 -2.32 -2.43 -12.43
N LEU A 128 -1.31 -2.24 -11.60
CA LEU A 128 -1.39 -2.29 -10.15
C LEU A 128 -1.22 -0.87 -9.58
N PHE A 129 -1.97 -0.57 -8.51
CA PHE A 129 -2.01 0.76 -7.91
C PHE A 129 -1.94 0.69 -6.38
N HIS A 130 -1.21 1.61 -5.78
CA HIS A 130 -1.26 1.94 -4.36
C HIS A 130 -2.45 2.85 -4.01
N LEU A 131 -3.21 3.31 -5.02
CA LEU A 131 -4.40 4.14 -4.90
C LEU A 131 -5.68 3.30 -4.94
N ASP A 132 -6.74 3.82 -4.34
CA ASP A 132 -8.13 3.34 -4.44
C ASP A 132 -9.08 4.54 -4.21
N HIS A 133 -10.40 4.32 -4.25
CA HIS A 133 -11.37 5.39 -4.05
C HIS A 133 -11.26 6.10 -2.69
N LYS A 134 -10.71 5.44 -1.67
CA LYS A 134 -10.52 6.04 -0.33
C LYS A 134 -9.33 6.98 -0.26
N THR A 135 -8.44 6.92 -1.25
CA THR A 135 -7.35 7.89 -1.39
C THR A 135 -7.84 9.22 -1.96
N LEU A 136 -8.96 9.23 -2.68
CA LEU A 136 -9.49 10.43 -3.33
C LEU A 136 -10.18 11.35 -2.30
N PRO A 137 -9.87 12.66 -2.28
CA PRO A 137 -10.43 13.60 -1.30
C PRO A 137 -11.95 13.74 -1.44
N ASP A 138 -12.46 13.78 -2.67
CA ASP A 138 -13.90 13.89 -2.95
C ASP A 138 -14.59 12.50 -3.04
N GLY A 139 -13.84 11.44 -2.70
CA GLY A 139 -14.32 10.06 -2.70
C GLY A 139 -14.95 9.65 -4.04
N PRO A 140 -16.10 8.94 -4.03
CA PRO A 140 -16.76 8.48 -5.25
C PRO A 140 -17.20 9.58 -6.24
N SER A 141 -17.41 10.81 -5.76
CA SER A 141 -17.84 11.91 -6.63
C SER A 141 -16.77 12.31 -7.64
N THR A 142 -15.50 12.03 -7.35
CA THR A 142 -14.36 12.22 -8.26
C THR A 142 -14.60 11.52 -9.61
N TYR A 143 -15.20 10.33 -9.61
CA TYR A 143 -15.45 9.55 -10.81
C TYR A 143 -16.58 10.11 -11.70
N LEU A 144 -17.41 11.03 -11.17
CA LEU A 144 -18.51 11.64 -11.91
C LEU A 144 -18.07 12.85 -12.73
N ASN A 145 -17.00 13.53 -12.27
CA ASN A 145 -16.52 14.79 -12.84
C ASN A 145 -15.38 14.61 -13.85
N ALA A 146 -14.93 13.38 -14.09
CA ALA A 146 -13.87 13.14 -15.07
C ALA A 146 -14.40 13.33 -16.48
N GLU A 147 -13.81 14.28 -17.19
CA GLU A 147 -14.07 14.49 -18.61
C GLU A 147 -13.71 13.21 -19.37
N ARG A 148 -14.65 12.70 -20.17
CA ARG A 148 -14.33 11.63 -21.11
C ARG A 148 -13.34 12.18 -22.13
N PRO A 149 -12.20 11.51 -22.38
CA PRO A 149 -11.34 11.87 -23.50
C PRO A 149 -12.16 11.92 -24.79
N LEU A 150 -11.99 13.00 -25.56
CA LEU A 150 -12.68 13.18 -26.85
C LEU A 150 -12.20 12.18 -27.91
N ILE A 151 -11.11 11.47 -27.65
CA ILE A 151 -10.50 10.49 -28.54
C ILE A 151 -10.71 9.11 -27.91
N ASP A 152 -11.48 8.28 -28.59
CA ASP A 152 -11.57 6.85 -28.29
C ASP A 152 -10.44 6.14 -29.05
N ASP A 153 -9.34 5.87 -28.36
CA ASP A 153 -8.20 5.12 -28.91
C ASP A 153 -8.53 3.62 -29.12
N GLY A 154 -9.78 3.20 -28.89
CA GLY A 154 -10.21 1.80 -28.98
C GLY A 154 -9.61 0.92 -27.89
N GLN A 155 -8.99 1.52 -26.87
CA GLN A 155 -8.42 0.78 -25.75
C GLN A 155 -9.51 0.16 -24.89
N ARG A 156 -9.29 -1.09 -24.49
CA ARG A 156 -10.19 -1.78 -23.56
C ARG A 156 -10.12 -1.08 -22.19
N VAL A 157 -11.27 -0.56 -21.74
CA VAL A 157 -11.43 0.03 -20.40
C VAL A 157 -11.01 -0.96 -19.32
N GLY A 158 -11.40 -2.22 -19.46
CA GLY A 158 -11.08 -3.28 -18.49
C GLY A 158 -12.01 -3.29 -17.28
N THR A 159 -11.66 -4.09 -16.28
CA THR A 159 -12.39 -4.20 -15.02
C THR A 159 -11.46 -3.83 -13.87
N TYR A 160 -11.93 -2.90 -13.03
CA TYR A 160 -11.19 -2.37 -11.89
C TYR A 160 -11.64 -3.03 -10.59
N TYR A 161 -10.66 -3.35 -9.75
CA TYR A 161 -10.86 -4.06 -8.48
C TYR A 161 -10.07 -3.37 -7.38
N GLU A 162 -10.67 -3.28 -6.21
CA GLU A 162 -10.05 -2.72 -5.01
C GLU A 162 -9.99 -3.73 -3.89
N ASN A 163 -9.03 -3.55 -3.00
CA ASN A 163 -8.96 -4.31 -1.78
C ASN A 163 -10.08 -3.86 -0.83
N TYR A 164 -10.70 -4.83 -0.18
CA TYR A 164 -11.70 -4.66 0.83
C TYR A 164 -11.32 -5.50 2.04
N CYS A 165 -11.41 -4.91 3.22
CA CYS A 165 -11.16 -5.62 4.47
C CYS A 165 -12.49 -6.22 4.96
N GLU A 166 -12.60 -7.55 4.91
CA GLU A 166 -13.75 -8.22 5.49
C GLU A 166 -13.85 -7.95 6.99
N LYS A 167 -15.08 -7.79 7.49
CA LYS A 167 -15.30 -7.75 8.93
C LYS A 167 -14.88 -9.10 9.50
N SER A 168 -14.05 -9.10 10.54
CA SER A 168 -13.78 -10.31 11.31
C SER A 168 -15.10 -10.80 11.92
N SER A 169 -15.62 -11.92 11.42
CA SER A 169 -16.91 -12.48 11.87
C SER A 169 -16.88 -13.06 13.29
N GLN A 170 -15.83 -12.84 14.07
CA GLN A 170 -15.72 -13.38 15.42
C GLN A 170 -15.02 -12.42 16.37
N ALA A 171 -15.80 -11.90 17.31
CA ALA A 171 -15.35 -11.88 18.69
C ALA A 171 -15.23 -13.35 19.12
N ASN A 172 -14.05 -13.92 18.96
CA ASN A 172 -13.65 -15.07 19.75
C ASN A 172 -12.39 -14.64 20.46
N GLU A 173 -12.52 -14.35 21.75
CA GLU A 173 -11.38 -14.24 22.65
C GLU A 173 -10.61 -15.56 22.58
N GLN A 174 -9.51 -15.57 21.84
CA GLN A 174 -8.48 -16.57 22.03
C GLN A 174 -7.12 -15.87 22.06
N LEU A 175 -6.55 -15.93 23.26
CA LEU A 175 -5.23 -15.47 23.67
C LEU A 175 -4.11 -15.97 22.71
N PRO A 176 -2.96 -15.29 22.69
CA PRO A 176 -2.03 -15.30 21.56
C PRO A 176 -1.26 -16.61 21.45
N VAL A 177 -1.08 -17.08 20.20
CA VAL A 177 -0.04 -18.06 19.88
C VAL A 177 1.29 -17.33 19.85
N VAL A 178 2.07 -17.54 20.91
CA VAL A 178 3.48 -17.14 20.99
C VAL A 178 4.25 -17.98 19.96
N PHE A 179 4.84 -17.33 18.96
CA PHE A 179 5.96 -17.91 18.24
C PHE A 179 7.23 -17.55 19.02
N GLU A 180 7.84 -18.54 19.66
CA GLU A 180 9.21 -18.42 20.16
C GLU A 180 10.14 -18.34 18.95
N THR A 181 10.72 -17.18 18.69
CA THR A 181 11.99 -17.10 17.96
C THR A 181 13.08 -16.96 19.00
N THR A 182 13.87 -18.02 19.14
CA THR A 182 15.11 -18.02 19.92
C THR A 182 16.06 -16.96 19.38
N ASP A 183 16.42 -16.00 20.25
CA ASP A 183 17.53 -15.09 20.05
C ASP A 183 18.84 -15.89 20.06
N ASP A 184 19.54 -15.94 18.92
CA ASP A 184 20.95 -16.32 18.91
C ASP A 184 21.81 -15.05 18.86
N ASN A 185 22.39 -14.73 20.01
CA ASN A 185 23.46 -13.75 20.19
C ASN A 185 24.79 -14.34 19.73
N ASN A 186 25.23 -14.02 18.51
CA ASN A 186 26.67 -13.96 18.17
C ASN A 186 26.91 -13.19 16.86
N ILE A 187 27.06 -11.87 16.97
CA ILE A 187 27.59 -11.02 15.90
C ILE A 187 29.12 -11.04 16.01
N SER A 188 29.74 -12.00 15.35
CA SER A 188 31.15 -11.91 14.94
C SER A 188 31.44 -12.93 13.85
N ASN A 189 30.99 -12.63 12.62
CA ASN A 189 31.63 -13.00 11.35
C ASN A 189 30.69 -12.69 10.18
N LEU A 190 30.79 -11.48 9.62
CA LEU A 190 30.16 -11.13 8.34
C LEU A 190 30.80 -11.98 7.25
N THR A 191 30.08 -13.00 6.79
CA THR A 191 30.47 -13.82 5.63
C THR A 191 29.49 -13.55 4.49
N ARG A 192 29.87 -13.96 3.27
CA ARG A 192 29.31 -13.63 1.95
C ARG A 192 27.86 -14.13 1.71
N THR A 193 27.01 -14.07 2.71
CA THR A 193 25.60 -14.51 2.67
C THR A 193 24.64 -13.44 3.21
N ASP A 194 25.15 -12.27 3.62
CA ASP A 194 24.30 -11.19 4.11
C ASP A 194 23.61 -10.42 2.97
N ILE A 195 22.32 -10.16 3.18
CA ILE A 195 21.27 -9.65 2.27
C ILE A 195 21.59 -8.30 1.56
N ASN A 196 22.74 -7.67 1.85
CA ASN A 196 23.08 -6.31 1.41
C ASN A 196 24.32 -6.22 0.50
N CYS A 197 24.62 -7.29 -0.27
CA CYS A 197 25.69 -7.28 -1.26
C CYS A 197 25.15 -7.48 -2.68
N ASP A 198 25.67 -6.71 -3.64
CA ASP A 198 25.33 -6.88 -5.04
C ASP A 198 25.95 -8.15 -5.65
N LYS A 199 25.52 -8.52 -6.86
CA LYS A 199 25.99 -9.73 -7.56
C LYS A 199 27.50 -9.70 -7.88
N THR A 200 28.15 -8.55 -7.76
CA THR A 200 29.59 -8.37 -7.98
C THR A 200 30.40 -8.51 -6.69
N GLY A 201 29.73 -8.70 -5.55
CA GLY A 201 30.35 -8.85 -4.23
C GLY A 201 30.64 -7.53 -3.52
N THR A 202 30.10 -6.41 -4.04
CA THR A 202 30.21 -5.11 -3.38
C THR A 202 29.06 -4.98 -2.38
N CYS A 203 29.41 -4.74 -1.13
CA CYS A 203 28.46 -4.65 -0.03
C CYS A 203 28.32 -3.20 0.39
N TYR A 204 27.08 -2.77 0.61
CA TYR A 204 26.76 -1.40 0.99
C TYR A 204 26.03 -1.41 2.33
N ASP A 205 26.52 -0.59 3.25
CA ASP A 205 25.88 -0.32 4.53
C ASP A 205 25.46 1.14 4.52
N VAL A 206 24.15 1.37 4.39
CA VAL A 206 23.56 2.70 4.25
C VAL A 206 22.85 3.05 5.54
N SER A 207 23.32 4.12 6.19
CA SER A 207 22.69 4.68 7.38
C SER A 207 22.16 6.08 7.08
N VAL A 208 20.94 6.35 7.51
CA VAL A 208 20.29 7.66 7.32
C VAL A 208 20.18 8.34 8.67
N ASN A 209 20.76 9.53 8.77
CA ASN A 209 20.74 10.35 9.98
C ASN A 209 19.87 11.59 9.73
N CYS A 210 18.70 11.59 10.34
CA CYS A 210 17.81 12.75 10.32
C CYS A 210 18.31 13.77 11.35
N LYS A 211 18.73 14.95 10.89
CA LYS A 211 19.03 16.10 11.75
C LYS A 211 17.92 17.14 11.60
N ASP A 212 17.78 18.02 12.59
CA ASP A 212 16.67 18.99 12.70
C ASP A 212 16.45 19.86 11.45
N THR A 213 17.45 20.04 10.60
CA THR A 213 17.38 20.88 9.38
C THR A 213 17.67 20.15 8.07
N ARG A 214 18.09 18.88 8.12
CA ARG A 214 18.44 18.10 6.92
C ARG A 214 18.58 16.62 7.20
N ILE A 215 18.39 15.82 6.16
CA ILE A 215 18.69 14.39 6.17
C ILE A 215 20.11 14.21 5.65
N ALA A 216 20.96 13.53 6.42
CA ALA A 216 22.31 13.14 6.02
C ALA A 216 22.37 11.64 5.78
N VAL A 217 22.67 11.22 4.55
CA VAL A 217 22.83 9.81 4.18
C VAL A 217 24.31 9.46 4.22
N GLN A 218 24.67 8.44 4.99
CA GLN A 218 26.03 7.93 5.08
C GLN A 218 26.09 6.52 4.52
N VAL A 219 26.82 6.39 3.41
CA VAL A 219 27.04 5.11 2.72
C VAL A 219 28.44 4.63 3.04
N ARG A 220 28.56 3.42 3.59
CA ARG A 220 29.82 2.69 3.77
C ARG A 220 29.85 1.53 2.79
N THR A 221 31.01 1.28 2.19
CA THR A 221 31.19 0.20 1.24
C THR A 221 32.53 -0.49 1.48
N ASN A 222 32.58 -1.80 1.18
CA ASN A 222 33.79 -2.61 1.25
C ASN A 222 34.77 -2.35 0.08
N LYS A 223 34.43 -1.46 -0.86
CA LYS A 223 35.27 -1.08 -1.99
C LYS A 223 35.40 0.44 -2.08
N PRO A 224 36.60 1.00 -2.31
CA PRO A 224 36.76 2.44 -2.49
C PRO A 224 36.02 2.93 -3.74
N PHE A 225 35.47 4.15 -3.66
CA PHE A 225 34.86 4.87 -4.78
C PHE A 225 35.89 5.27 -5.83
#